data_AF-A0A9P0JEH3-F1
#
_entry.id   AF-A0A9P0JEH3-F1
#
_cell.length_a   1.000
_cell.length_b   1.000
_cell.length_c   1.000
_cell.angle_alpha   90.00
_cell.angle_beta   90.00
_cell.angle_gamma   90.00
#
_symmetry.space_group_name_H-M   'P 1'
#
loop_
_entity.id
_entity.type
_entity.pdbx_description
1 polymer ?
#
loop_
_entity_poly.entity_id
_entity_poly.type
_entity_poly.pdbx_seq_one_letter_code
_entity_poly.pdbx_strand_id
1 'polypeptide(L)'
;MPLLSSEPIRARCLVKSNLVSTRANVANNRMPNIKVFSGTSHPDLAQRIVDRLGIDVGKVVTKKFSNLETCVEIGESVRGEDVYIIQSGSGEVNDNLMELLIMINACKIASASRVTAVIPCFPYARQDKKDKNGDIPEKDNNRSRATVKCNEWKFRSRAPISAKLVANMLSVAGADHIITMDLHASQIQGFFDIPVDNLFAEPAVLKWIKENIPEWRNSIIVSPDAGGAKRVTSIADRLNVEFALIHKERKKANEVASMVLVGDVKERIAILVDDMADTCGTICHAAEKLTEAGATKVYAILTHGIFSGPAISRINNACFEAVVVTNTIPQDGHMKECPKIRCIDVSMMFAEAVRRTHNGESVSYLFSNVPY
;
A
#
# COMPACT_ATOMS: atom_id res chain seq x y z
N MET A 1 -53.52 52.70 -31.52
CA MET A 1 -52.40 52.13 -32.31
C MET A 1 -51.14 52.19 -31.45
N PRO A 2 -50.34 51.11 -31.38
CA PRO A 2 -49.62 50.73 -30.18
C PRO A 2 -48.17 51.24 -30.09
N LEU A 3 -47.72 51.36 -28.85
CA LEU A 3 -46.38 51.71 -28.37
C LEU A 3 -45.34 50.66 -28.80
N LEU A 4 -44.20 51.11 -29.35
CA LEU A 4 -43.04 50.28 -29.65
C LEU A 4 -41.96 50.49 -28.57
N SER A 5 -41.75 49.44 -27.79
CA SER A 5 -40.73 49.29 -26.75
C SER A 5 -39.33 49.08 -27.34
N SER A 6 -38.34 49.75 -26.77
CA SER A 6 -36.91 49.53 -27.00
C SER A 6 -36.42 48.25 -26.29
N GLU A 7 -36.04 47.22 -27.03
CA GLU A 7 -35.25 46.10 -26.51
C GLU A 7 -33.74 46.34 -26.73
N PRO A 8 -32.88 46.00 -25.76
CA PRO A 8 -31.44 46.11 -25.92
C PRO A 8 -30.85 44.92 -26.70
N ILE A 9 -29.83 45.22 -27.51
CA ILE A 9 -29.05 44.28 -28.31
C ILE A 9 -28.39 43.25 -27.38
N ARG A 10 -28.89 42.01 -27.39
CA ARG A 10 -28.33 40.89 -26.65
C ARG A 10 -27.08 40.37 -27.38
N ALA A 11 -25.90 40.64 -26.84
CA ALA A 11 -24.65 40.04 -27.30
C ALA A 11 -24.77 38.51 -27.30
N ARG A 12 -24.66 37.87 -28.46
CA ARG A 12 -24.56 36.40 -28.58
C ARG A 12 -23.25 35.98 -27.93
N CYS A 13 -23.35 35.41 -26.73
CA CYS A 13 -22.25 34.82 -25.99
C CYS A 13 -21.63 33.66 -26.81
N LEU A 14 -20.41 33.86 -27.31
CA LEU A 14 -19.56 32.91 -28.04
C LEU A 14 -19.01 31.77 -27.15
N VAL A 15 -19.79 31.29 -26.17
CA VAL A 15 -19.34 30.28 -25.19
C VAL A 15 -19.92 28.89 -25.46
N LYS A 16 -20.91 28.75 -26.35
CA LYS A 16 -21.53 27.44 -26.65
C LYS A 16 -20.84 26.60 -27.73
N SER A 17 -19.92 27.15 -28.52
CA SER A 17 -19.22 26.39 -29.58
C SER A 17 -17.97 25.66 -29.09
N ASN A 18 -17.35 26.11 -27.98
CA ASN A 18 -16.11 25.50 -27.47
C ASN A 18 -16.35 24.38 -26.42
N LEU A 19 -17.57 24.19 -25.95
CA LEU A 19 -17.95 23.11 -25.01
C LEU A 19 -18.27 21.78 -25.71
N VAL A 20 -18.54 21.81 -27.01
CA VAL A 20 -18.78 20.59 -27.82
C VAL A 20 -17.46 20.03 -28.37
N SER A 21 -16.46 20.88 -28.62
CA SER A 21 -15.16 20.47 -29.15
C SER A 21 -14.24 19.78 -28.14
N THR A 22 -14.43 19.98 -26.83
CA THR A 22 -13.58 19.36 -25.80
C THR A 22 -14.00 17.93 -25.44
N ARG A 23 -15.27 17.54 -25.66
CA ARG A 23 -15.71 16.14 -25.48
C ARG A 23 -15.28 15.21 -26.62
N ALA A 24 -14.99 15.74 -27.80
CA ALA A 24 -14.61 14.94 -28.96
C ALA A 24 -13.13 14.47 -28.94
N ASN A 25 -12.25 15.16 -28.21
CA ASN A 25 -10.81 14.83 -28.16
C ASN A 25 -10.41 13.88 -27.02
N VAL A 26 -11.32 13.48 -26.13
CA VAL A 26 -11.05 12.46 -25.09
C VAL A 26 -11.27 11.03 -25.62
N ALA A 27 -11.93 10.88 -26.77
CA ALA A 27 -12.40 9.59 -27.27
C ALA A 27 -11.35 8.74 -28.00
N ASN A 28 -10.09 9.22 -28.14
CA ASN A 28 -9.09 8.55 -28.99
C ASN A 28 -7.79 8.14 -28.28
N ASN A 29 -7.79 8.05 -26.95
CA ASN A 29 -6.69 7.46 -26.18
C ASN A 29 -6.99 5.99 -25.81
N ARG A 30 -7.64 5.24 -26.71
CA ARG A 30 -7.79 3.79 -26.51
C ARG A 30 -6.42 3.17 -26.70
N MET A 31 -5.75 2.86 -25.60
CA MET A 31 -4.59 1.96 -25.60
C MET A 31 -5.05 0.63 -26.20
N PRO A 32 -4.67 0.30 -27.44
CA PRO A 32 -5.14 -0.93 -28.06
C PRO A 32 -4.48 -2.11 -27.33
N ASN A 33 -5.28 -3.14 -27.06
CA ASN A 33 -4.83 -4.42 -26.49
C ASN A 33 -4.49 -4.44 -24.99
N ILE A 34 -4.95 -3.47 -24.19
CA ILE A 34 -4.82 -3.52 -22.72
C ILE A 34 -6.08 -4.16 -22.08
N LYS A 35 -5.86 -5.09 -21.15
CA LYS A 35 -6.93 -5.71 -20.34
C LYS A 35 -6.57 -5.66 -18.86
N VAL A 36 -7.48 -5.18 -18.02
CA VAL A 36 -7.29 -5.13 -16.57
C VAL A 36 -8.35 -5.98 -15.90
N PHE A 37 -7.95 -6.95 -15.09
CA PHE A 37 -8.83 -7.77 -14.26
C PHE A 37 -8.63 -7.45 -12.79
N SER A 38 -9.71 -7.55 -12.02
CA SER A 38 -9.67 -7.44 -10.56
C SER A 38 -9.77 -8.82 -9.92
N GLY A 39 -8.95 -9.08 -8.90
CA GLY A 39 -9.25 -10.12 -7.91
C GLY A 39 -10.29 -9.65 -6.89
N THR A 40 -10.56 -10.50 -5.90
CA THR A 40 -11.56 -10.24 -4.84
C THR A 40 -11.02 -9.40 -3.69
N SER A 41 -9.71 -9.24 -3.53
CA SER A 41 -9.12 -8.56 -2.37
C SER A 41 -9.39 -7.05 -2.36
N HIS A 42 -9.40 -6.40 -3.54
CA HIS A 42 -9.60 -4.94 -3.61
C HIS A 42 -10.24 -4.46 -4.92
N PRO A 43 -11.56 -4.71 -5.12
CA PRO A 43 -12.25 -4.30 -6.33
C PRO A 43 -12.39 -2.78 -6.49
N ASP A 44 -12.45 -2.01 -5.39
CA ASP A 44 -12.55 -0.54 -5.46
C ASP A 44 -11.28 0.09 -6.07
N LEU A 45 -10.09 -0.37 -5.67
CA LEU A 45 -8.84 0.11 -6.25
C LEU A 45 -8.73 -0.27 -7.73
N ALA A 46 -9.13 -1.49 -8.10
CA ALA A 46 -9.15 -1.91 -9.50
C ALA A 46 -10.09 -1.04 -10.34
N GLN A 47 -11.28 -0.73 -9.83
CA GLN A 47 -12.23 0.16 -10.50
C GLN A 47 -11.64 1.57 -10.70
N ARG A 48 -11.04 2.16 -9.65
CA ARG A 48 -10.40 3.48 -9.75
C ARG A 48 -9.26 3.50 -10.76
N ILE A 49 -8.49 2.42 -10.87
CA ILE A 49 -7.40 2.32 -11.84
C ILE A 49 -7.97 2.31 -13.26
N VAL A 50 -8.99 1.50 -13.55
CA VAL A 50 -9.56 1.44 -14.91
C VAL A 50 -10.30 2.72 -15.29
N ASP A 51 -10.96 3.38 -14.33
CA ASP A 51 -11.63 4.68 -14.55
C ASP A 51 -10.61 5.74 -14.99
N ARG A 52 -9.41 5.74 -14.39
CA ARG A 52 -8.31 6.65 -14.75
C ARG A 52 -7.67 6.30 -16.09
N LEU A 53 -7.65 5.02 -16.45
CA LEU A 53 -7.17 4.56 -17.76
C LEU A 53 -8.21 4.75 -18.88
N GLY A 54 -9.48 5.01 -18.54
CA GLY A 54 -10.58 5.14 -19.50
C GLY A 54 -10.99 3.82 -20.13
N ILE A 55 -10.87 2.70 -19.40
CA ILE A 55 -11.25 1.35 -19.83
C ILE A 55 -12.21 0.71 -18.82
N ASP A 56 -12.85 -0.39 -19.21
CA ASP A 56 -13.70 -1.19 -18.32
C ASP A 56 -12.90 -2.33 -17.66
N VAL A 57 -13.31 -2.76 -16.46
CA VAL A 57 -12.77 -3.97 -15.84
C VAL A 57 -13.16 -5.19 -16.68
N GLY A 58 -12.18 -6.05 -16.95
CA GLY A 58 -12.38 -7.31 -17.65
C GLY A 58 -13.32 -8.25 -16.90
N LYS A 59 -14.10 -9.01 -17.64
CA LYS A 59 -15.08 -9.97 -17.12
C LYS A 59 -14.36 -11.18 -16.54
N VAL A 60 -14.48 -11.36 -15.24
CA VAL A 60 -14.01 -12.57 -14.54
C VAL A 60 -15.09 -13.05 -13.59
N VAL A 61 -15.27 -14.37 -13.54
CA VAL A 61 -16.11 -15.03 -12.55
C VAL A 61 -15.21 -15.66 -11.51
N THR A 62 -15.17 -15.08 -10.32
CA THR A 62 -14.45 -15.62 -9.15
C THR A 62 -15.45 -16.15 -8.14
N LYS A 63 -15.34 -17.42 -7.77
CA LYS A 63 -16.20 -18.05 -6.76
C LYS A 63 -15.40 -19.00 -5.87
N LYS A 64 -15.89 -19.23 -4.66
CA LYS A 64 -15.33 -20.22 -3.74
C LYS A 64 -16.30 -21.41 -3.66
N PHE A 65 -15.80 -22.61 -3.93
CA PHE A 65 -16.59 -23.83 -3.77
C PHE A 65 -16.84 -24.13 -2.29
N SER A 66 -17.80 -25.03 -2.00
CA SER A 66 -18.16 -25.39 -0.62
C SER A 66 -17.01 -26.04 0.17
N ASN A 67 -16.03 -26.63 -0.52
CA ASN A 67 -14.80 -27.18 0.03
C ASN A 67 -13.65 -26.15 0.13
N LEU A 68 -13.95 -24.86 -0.04
CA LEU A 68 -13.01 -23.74 0.03
C LEU A 68 -12.04 -23.58 -1.16
N GLU A 69 -12.18 -24.39 -2.22
CA GLU A 69 -11.38 -24.20 -3.44
C GLU A 69 -11.79 -22.93 -4.20
N THR A 70 -10.80 -22.17 -4.66
CA THR A 70 -11.00 -20.99 -5.49
C THR A 70 -11.21 -21.41 -6.95
N CYS A 71 -12.29 -20.94 -7.56
CA CYS A 71 -12.61 -21.14 -8.96
C CYS A 71 -12.61 -19.80 -9.69
N VAL A 72 -11.87 -19.73 -10.78
CA VAL A 72 -11.72 -18.54 -11.61
C VAL A 72 -12.03 -18.90 -13.05
N GLU A 73 -12.87 -18.09 -13.69
CA GLU A 73 -13.21 -18.23 -15.11
C GLU A 73 -13.07 -16.87 -15.79
N ILE A 74 -12.16 -16.75 -16.76
CA ILE A 74 -11.98 -15.53 -17.56
C ILE A 74 -13.11 -15.49 -18.60
N GLY A 75 -13.98 -14.49 -18.47
CA GLY A 75 -15.23 -14.37 -19.24
C GLY A 75 -15.09 -13.69 -20.61
N GLU A 76 -13.86 -13.38 -21.04
CA GLU A 76 -13.55 -12.77 -22.33
C GLU A 76 -12.21 -13.26 -22.89
N SER A 77 -12.02 -13.11 -24.21
CA SER A 77 -10.76 -13.51 -24.84
C SER A 77 -9.63 -12.56 -24.45
N VAL A 78 -8.52 -13.14 -23.96
CA VAL A 78 -7.28 -12.42 -23.65
C VAL A 78 -6.14 -12.74 -24.63
N ARG A 79 -6.43 -13.45 -25.72
CA ARG A 79 -5.42 -13.88 -26.71
C ARG A 79 -4.72 -12.68 -27.34
N GLY A 80 -3.39 -12.59 -27.17
CA GLY A 80 -2.58 -11.51 -27.73
C GLY A 80 -2.71 -10.17 -27.00
N GLU A 81 -3.48 -10.12 -25.91
CA GLU A 81 -3.69 -8.92 -25.10
C GLU A 81 -2.58 -8.75 -24.05
N ASP A 82 -2.32 -7.51 -23.63
CA ASP A 82 -1.46 -7.14 -22.50
C ASP A 82 -2.32 -7.07 -21.23
N VAL A 83 -2.19 -8.09 -20.40
CA VAL A 83 -3.09 -8.34 -19.27
C VAL A 83 -2.47 -7.85 -17.97
N TYR A 84 -3.24 -7.12 -17.17
CA TYR A 84 -2.89 -6.67 -15.82
C TYR A 84 -3.90 -7.26 -14.83
N ILE A 85 -3.43 -7.93 -13.78
CA ILE A 85 -4.28 -8.50 -12.74
C ILE A 85 -4.00 -7.75 -11.44
N ILE A 86 -5.01 -7.06 -10.92
CA ILE A 86 -4.91 -6.26 -9.70
C ILE A 86 -5.39 -7.09 -8.52
N GLN A 87 -4.48 -7.40 -7.59
CA GLN A 87 -4.79 -8.11 -6.36
C GLN A 87 -3.86 -7.68 -5.23
N SER A 88 -4.42 -7.30 -4.09
CA SER A 88 -3.63 -6.98 -2.89
C SER A 88 -3.50 -8.18 -1.95
N GLY A 89 -2.43 -8.22 -1.16
CA GLY A 89 -2.24 -9.22 -0.10
C GLY A 89 -2.99 -8.90 1.20
N SER A 90 -4.26 -8.49 1.14
CA SER A 90 -5.06 -8.08 2.30
C SER A 90 -6.20 -9.04 2.63
N GLY A 91 -6.63 -9.11 3.90
CA GLY A 91 -7.70 -10.02 4.32
C GLY A 91 -7.21 -11.47 4.41
N GLU A 92 -7.91 -12.40 3.75
CA GLU A 92 -7.49 -13.81 3.65
C GLU A 92 -6.32 -13.95 2.66
N VAL A 93 -5.10 -13.66 3.14
CA VAL A 93 -3.89 -13.55 2.32
C VAL A 93 -3.63 -14.78 1.44
N ASN A 94 -3.90 -15.98 1.96
CA ASN A 94 -3.69 -17.24 1.22
C ASN A 94 -4.67 -17.39 0.07
N ASP A 95 -5.96 -17.11 0.32
CA ASP A 95 -7.00 -17.22 -0.69
C ASP A 95 -6.77 -16.22 -1.82
N ASN A 96 -6.40 -14.99 -1.47
CA ASN A 96 -6.10 -13.94 -2.45
C ASN A 96 -4.85 -14.23 -3.27
N LEU A 97 -3.82 -14.81 -2.65
CA LEU A 97 -2.63 -15.27 -3.36
C LEU A 97 -2.97 -16.42 -4.31
N MET A 98 -3.73 -17.42 -3.86
CA MET A 98 -4.16 -18.53 -4.72
C MET A 98 -5.04 -18.07 -5.87
N GLU A 99 -5.98 -17.16 -5.62
CA GLU A 99 -6.81 -16.54 -6.66
C GLU A 99 -5.96 -15.85 -7.72
N LEU A 100 -4.98 -15.03 -7.30
CA LEU A 100 -4.06 -14.35 -8.20
C LEU A 100 -3.26 -15.35 -9.05
N LEU A 101 -2.70 -16.40 -8.44
CA LEU A 101 -1.95 -17.44 -9.16
C LEU A 101 -2.82 -18.15 -10.21
N ILE A 102 -4.07 -18.48 -9.86
CA ILE A 102 -5.01 -19.12 -10.79
C ILE A 102 -5.38 -18.17 -11.94
N MET A 103 -5.63 -16.89 -11.66
CA MET A 103 -5.90 -15.87 -12.70
C MET A 103 -4.72 -15.71 -13.65
N ILE A 104 -3.49 -15.61 -13.13
CA ILE A 104 -2.27 -15.50 -13.95
C ILE A 104 -2.15 -16.71 -14.87
N ASN A 105 -2.27 -17.92 -14.31
CA ASN A 105 -2.17 -19.15 -15.09
C ASN A 105 -3.28 -19.26 -16.14
N ALA A 106 -4.53 -18.90 -15.81
CA ALA A 106 -5.65 -18.88 -16.74
C ALA A 106 -5.39 -17.94 -17.94
N CYS A 107 -4.88 -16.74 -17.69
CA CYS A 107 -4.52 -15.80 -18.75
C CYS A 107 -3.35 -16.30 -19.59
N LYS A 108 -2.33 -16.92 -18.95
CA LYS A 108 -1.15 -17.44 -19.65
C LYS A 108 -1.51 -18.56 -20.63
N ILE A 109 -2.29 -19.55 -20.19
CA ILE A 109 -2.72 -20.66 -21.07
C ILE A 109 -3.75 -20.22 -22.12
N ALA A 110 -4.50 -19.14 -21.85
CA ALA A 110 -5.38 -18.50 -22.82
C ALA A 110 -4.62 -17.65 -23.87
N SER A 111 -3.28 -17.75 -23.92
CA SER A 111 -2.42 -17.09 -24.89
C SER A 111 -2.39 -15.56 -24.78
N ALA A 112 -2.47 -15.02 -23.56
CA ALA A 112 -2.14 -13.61 -23.32
C ALA A 112 -0.71 -13.31 -23.81
N SER A 113 -0.52 -12.12 -24.39
CA SER A 113 0.80 -11.69 -24.88
C SER A 113 1.77 -11.49 -23.71
N ARG A 114 1.29 -10.84 -22.66
CA ARG A 114 2.01 -10.56 -21.42
C ARG A 114 1.03 -10.56 -20.25
N VAL A 115 1.47 -11.07 -19.10
CA VAL A 115 0.69 -11.03 -17.85
C VAL A 115 1.48 -10.28 -16.78
N THR A 116 0.98 -9.12 -16.38
CA THR A 116 1.53 -8.28 -15.31
C THR A 116 0.71 -8.46 -14.04
N ALA A 117 1.34 -8.85 -12.93
CA ALA A 117 0.69 -8.88 -11.62
C ALA A 117 0.86 -7.53 -10.94
N VAL A 118 -0.24 -6.82 -10.71
CA VAL A 118 -0.28 -5.56 -9.96
C VAL A 118 -0.65 -5.89 -8.51
N ILE A 119 0.33 -5.82 -7.62
CA ILE A 119 0.25 -6.27 -6.23
C ILE A 119 0.53 -5.08 -5.30
N PRO A 120 -0.50 -4.27 -4.94
CA PRO A 120 -0.30 -3.06 -4.16
C PRO A 120 0.37 -3.27 -2.80
N CYS A 121 -0.02 -4.33 -2.07
CA CYS A 121 0.67 -4.78 -0.86
C CYS A 121 1.18 -6.20 -1.08
N PHE A 122 2.50 -6.39 -1.14
CA PHE A 122 3.11 -7.68 -1.45
C PHE A 122 2.93 -8.70 -0.31
N PRO A 123 2.32 -9.88 -0.56
CA PRO A 123 2.05 -10.84 0.48
C PRO A 123 3.35 -11.47 1.02
N TYR A 124 3.39 -11.76 2.32
CA TYR A 124 4.55 -12.34 3.01
C TYR A 124 5.84 -11.49 2.99
N ALA A 125 5.78 -10.20 2.64
CA ALA A 125 6.97 -9.35 2.50
C ALA A 125 7.85 -9.25 3.75
N ARG A 126 7.27 -9.38 4.96
CA ARG A 126 8.03 -9.41 6.24
C ARG A 126 8.84 -10.70 6.46
N GLN A 127 8.64 -11.73 5.64
CA GLN A 127 9.32 -13.02 5.72
C GLN A 127 10.37 -13.15 4.59
N ASP A 128 11.25 -12.14 4.49
CA ASP A 128 12.26 -11.96 3.44
C ASP A 128 13.64 -12.54 3.81
N LYS A 129 13.88 -12.85 5.09
CA LYS A 129 15.16 -13.39 5.57
C LYS A 129 14.99 -14.44 6.65
N LYS A 130 16.05 -15.23 6.88
CA LYS A 130 16.13 -16.14 8.02
C LYS A 130 16.63 -15.39 9.24
N ASP A 131 15.72 -15.03 10.14
CA ASP A 131 16.12 -14.37 11.38
C ASP A 131 16.90 -15.31 12.30
N LYS A 132 17.99 -14.83 12.89
CA LYS A 132 18.84 -15.66 13.77
C LYS A 132 18.24 -15.86 15.16
N ASN A 133 17.34 -14.98 15.57
CA ASN A 133 16.63 -15.05 16.84
C ASN A 133 15.15 -15.27 16.51
N GLY A 134 14.63 -16.47 16.77
CA GLY A 134 13.19 -16.65 16.74
C GLY A 134 12.55 -15.71 17.74
N ASP A 135 11.60 -14.89 17.32
CA ASP A 135 10.69 -14.22 18.22
C ASP A 135 10.03 -15.31 19.06
N ILE A 136 10.37 -15.38 20.35
CA ILE A 136 9.68 -16.27 21.29
C ILE A 136 8.26 -15.69 21.39
N PRO A 137 7.21 -16.43 21.00
CA PRO A 137 5.85 -15.92 21.15
C PRO A 137 5.59 -15.57 22.61
N GLU A 138 4.96 -14.42 22.83
CA GLU A 138 4.50 -13.97 24.15
C GLU A 138 3.74 -15.12 24.81
N LYS A 139 4.21 -15.57 25.98
CA LYS A 139 3.49 -16.60 26.74
C LYS A 139 2.23 -15.96 27.30
N ASP A 140 1.06 -16.43 26.88
CA ASP A 140 -0.19 -16.19 27.59
C ASP A 140 -0.03 -16.65 29.05
N ASN A 141 -0.14 -15.69 29.97
CA ASN A 141 0.10 -15.87 31.41
C ASN A 141 -0.94 -16.75 32.14
N ASN A 142 -1.75 -17.55 31.43
CA ASN A 142 -2.92 -18.20 32.00
C ASN A 142 -2.88 -19.74 32.09
N ARG A 143 -1.70 -20.37 32.02
CA ARG A 143 -1.57 -21.80 32.31
C ARG A 143 -0.45 -22.10 33.31
N SER A 144 -0.89 -22.62 34.46
CA SER A 144 -0.11 -23.07 35.60
C SER A 144 0.91 -24.16 35.22
N ARG A 145 2.19 -23.84 35.49
CA ARG A 145 3.28 -24.70 35.96
C ARG A 145 3.29 -26.19 35.53
N ALA A 146 4.07 -26.47 34.49
CA ALA A 146 4.94 -27.65 34.45
C ALA A 146 6.31 -27.22 33.91
N THR A 147 7.33 -27.17 34.78
CA THR A 147 8.71 -26.83 34.43
C THR A 147 9.34 -27.95 33.62
N VAL A 148 9.10 -27.95 32.31
CA VAL A 148 9.93 -28.69 31.36
C VAL A 148 11.27 -27.96 31.28
N LYS A 149 12.33 -28.59 31.80
CA LYS A 149 13.72 -28.20 31.50
C LYS A 149 13.95 -28.41 30.00
N CYS A 150 13.64 -27.40 29.18
CA CYS A 150 14.07 -27.39 27.79
C CYS A 150 15.57 -27.14 27.74
N ASN A 151 16.32 -28.13 27.27
CA ASN A 151 17.72 -28.00 26.88
C ASN A 151 17.91 -26.75 26.00
N GLU A 152 18.97 -25.97 26.26
CA GLU A 152 19.36 -24.78 25.49
C GLU A 152 19.82 -25.17 24.07
N TRP A 153 18.87 -25.46 23.20
CA TRP A 153 19.11 -25.46 21.76
C TRP A 153 19.17 -24.00 21.30
N LYS A 154 20.36 -23.49 20.95
CA LYS A 154 20.50 -22.23 20.21
C LYS A 154 19.84 -22.39 18.82
N PHE A 155 18.53 -22.15 18.74
CA PHE A 155 17.80 -22.16 17.49
C PHE A 155 18.32 -21.02 16.60
N ARG A 156 19.20 -21.33 15.64
CA ARG A 156 19.18 -20.59 14.37
C ARG A 156 17.78 -20.85 13.80
N SER A 157 16.97 -19.81 13.59
CA SER A 157 15.59 -20.01 13.15
C SER A 157 15.58 -20.81 11.85
N ARG A 158 14.94 -21.99 11.87
CA ARG A 158 14.65 -22.77 10.66
C ARG A 158 13.40 -22.21 9.96
N ALA A 159 13.34 -20.89 9.88
CA ALA A 159 12.23 -20.18 9.26
C ALA A 159 12.32 -20.26 7.71
N PRO A 160 11.15 -20.28 7.03
CA PRO A 160 11.10 -20.12 5.59
C PRO A 160 11.45 -18.68 5.19
N ILE A 161 11.87 -18.50 3.93
CA ILE A 161 11.88 -17.19 3.27
C ILE A 161 10.63 -17.16 2.39
N SER A 162 9.48 -16.92 3.02
CA SER A 162 8.17 -17.05 2.35
C SER A 162 7.99 -16.03 1.25
N ALA A 163 8.58 -14.82 1.36
CA ALA A 163 8.57 -13.84 0.27
C ALA A 163 9.23 -14.39 -1.02
N LYS A 164 10.32 -15.15 -0.89
CA LYS A 164 10.97 -15.82 -2.03
C LYS A 164 10.11 -16.96 -2.58
N LEU A 165 9.42 -17.70 -1.71
CA LEU A 165 8.47 -18.73 -2.15
C LEU A 165 7.32 -18.11 -2.97
N VAL A 166 6.75 -17.00 -2.49
CA VAL A 166 5.72 -16.24 -3.22
C VAL A 166 6.23 -15.78 -4.58
N ALA A 167 7.44 -15.21 -4.63
CA ALA A 167 8.05 -14.78 -5.88
C ALA A 167 8.20 -15.94 -6.89
N ASN A 168 8.63 -17.11 -6.41
CA ASN A 168 8.72 -18.32 -7.23
C ASN A 168 7.36 -18.77 -7.73
N MET A 169 6.32 -18.78 -6.88
CA MET A 169 4.97 -19.17 -7.27
C MET A 169 4.40 -18.25 -8.35
N LEU A 170 4.55 -16.93 -8.21
CA LEU A 170 4.12 -15.95 -9.21
C LEU A 170 4.85 -16.14 -10.55
N SER A 171 6.16 -16.38 -10.50
CA SER A 171 6.98 -16.63 -11.69
C SER A 171 6.55 -17.91 -12.40
N VAL A 172 6.35 -19.01 -11.65
CA VAL A 172 5.93 -20.32 -12.20
C VAL A 172 4.49 -20.29 -12.70
N ALA A 173 3.59 -19.51 -12.09
CA ALA A 173 2.23 -19.32 -12.59
C ALA A 173 2.19 -18.63 -13.97
N GLY A 174 3.27 -17.94 -14.36
CA GLY A 174 3.43 -17.33 -15.68
C GLY A 174 3.33 -15.81 -15.69
N ALA A 175 3.56 -15.14 -14.55
CA ALA A 175 3.72 -13.69 -14.54
C ALA A 175 5.00 -13.28 -15.29
N ASP A 176 4.88 -12.29 -16.17
CA ASP A 176 5.99 -11.76 -16.96
C ASP A 176 6.55 -10.45 -16.37
N HIS A 177 5.77 -9.79 -15.51
CA HIS A 177 6.11 -8.52 -14.88
C HIS A 177 5.36 -8.32 -13.56
N ILE A 178 5.97 -7.64 -12.58
CA ILE A 178 5.33 -7.30 -11.30
C ILE A 178 5.31 -5.78 -11.13
N ILE A 179 4.16 -5.22 -10.76
CA ILE A 179 4.06 -3.83 -10.28
C ILE A 179 3.60 -3.88 -8.82
N THR A 180 4.35 -3.26 -7.91
CA THR A 180 4.03 -3.25 -6.47
C THR A 180 4.33 -1.88 -5.87
N MET A 181 4.05 -1.67 -4.59
CA MET A 181 4.32 -0.42 -3.89
C MET A 181 4.96 -0.70 -2.54
N ASP A 182 5.99 0.09 -2.21
CA ASP A 182 6.72 0.09 -0.93
C ASP A 182 6.99 -1.32 -0.35
N LEU A 183 7.70 -2.16 -1.12
CA LEU A 183 8.19 -3.45 -0.62
C LEU A 183 8.90 -3.28 0.74
N HIS A 184 8.52 -4.13 1.70
CA HIS A 184 9.09 -4.14 3.05
C HIS A 184 10.63 -4.11 3.05
N ALA A 185 11.21 -4.91 2.14
CA ALA A 185 12.63 -4.89 1.83
C ALA A 185 12.84 -4.75 0.32
N SER A 186 13.63 -3.77 -0.08
CA SER A 186 14.00 -3.54 -1.50
C SER A 186 14.61 -4.77 -2.19
N GLN A 187 15.25 -5.64 -1.41
CA GLN A 187 15.90 -6.87 -1.85
C GLN A 187 14.91 -7.90 -2.42
N ILE A 188 13.62 -7.79 -2.09
CA ILE A 188 12.56 -8.66 -2.64
C ILE A 188 12.50 -8.55 -4.17
N GLN A 189 12.91 -7.42 -4.76
CA GLN A 189 13.02 -7.31 -6.23
C GLN A 189 13.99 -8.38 -6.79
N GLY A 190 15.09 -8.66 -6.09
CA GLY A 190 16.05 -9.70 -6.48
C GLY A 190 15.58 -11.13 -6.21
N PHE A 191 14.36 -11.33 -5.71
CA PHE A 191 13.75 -12.66 -5.63
C PHE A 191 13.15 -13.12 -6.96
N PHE A 192 12.89 -12.17 -7.85
CA PHE A 192 12.34 -12.39 -9.18
C PHE A 192 13.45 -12.33 -10.24
N ASP A 193 13.31 -13.17 -11.27
CA ASP A 193 14.09 -13.07 -12.51
C ASP A 193 13.36 -12.24 -13.58
N ILE A 194 12.07 -11.95 -13.34
CA ILE A 194 11.23 -11.06 -14.15
C ILE A 194 11.34 -9.60 -13.64
N PRO A 195 11.07 -8.59 -14.47
CA PRO A 195 11.09 -7.20 -14.05
C PRO A 195 10.09 -6.94 -12.90
N VAL A 196 10.49 -6.06 -11.98
CA VAL A 196 9.67 -5.63 -10.84
C VAL A 196 9.73 -4.11 -10.73
N ASP A 197 8.61 -3.45 -10.99
CA ASP A 197 8.43 -2.04 -10.73
C ASP A 197 7.91 -1.83 -9.29
N ASN A 198 8.82 -1.47 -8.39
CA ASN A 198 8.47 -1.10 -7.01
C ASN A 198 8.21 0.42 -6.93
N LEU A 199 6.93 0.79 -6.94
CA LEU A 199 6.47 2.17 -6.73
C LEU A 199 6.70 2.59 -5.26
N PHE A 200 6.72 3.91 -5.02
CA PHE A 200 6.89 4.47 -3.68
C PHE A 200 5.73 5.42 -3.37
N ALA A 201 5.11 5.31 -2.19
CA ALA A 201 4.11 6.28 -1.75
C ALA A 201 4.74 7.60 -1.25
N GLU A 202 6.07 7.63 -1.09
CA GLU A 202 6.83 8.79 -0.59
C GLU A 202 6.41 10.13 -1.24
N PRO A 203 6.29 10.27 -2.58
CA PRO A 203 5.84 11.54 -3.17
C PRO A 203 4.43 11.96 -2.72
N ALA A 204 3.51 11.00 -2.57
CA ALA A 204 2.15 11.26 -2.11
C ALA A 204 2.11 11.59 -0.61
N VAL A 205 2.95 10.93 0.19
CA VAL A 205 3.14 11.23 1.62
C VAL A 205 3.69 12.64 1.82
N LEU A 206 4.72 13.02 1.06
CA LEU A 206 5.32 14.36 1.12
C LEU A 206 4.30 15.46 0.79
N LYS A 207 3.48 15.22 -0.25
CA LYS A 207 2.37 16.12 -0.60
C LYS A 207 1.36 16.23 0.54
N TRP A 208 0.94 15.09 1.10
CA TRP A 208 -0.02 15.06 2.21
C TRP A 208 0.48 15.83 3.44
N ILE A 209 1.74 15.63 3.84
CA ILE A 209 2.37 16.35 4.97
C ILE A 209 2.31 17.87 4.74
N LYS A 210 2.72 18.33 3.55
CA LYS A 210 2.77 19.76 3.22
C LYS A 210 1.39 20.42 3.18
N GLU A 211 0.35 19.68 2.80
CA GLU A 211 -1.02 20.19 2.66
C GLU A 211 -1.82 20.11 3.97
N ASN A 212 -1.53 19.16 4.86
CA ASN A 212 -2.39 18.85 6.01
C ASN A 212 -1.77 19.18 7.37
N ILE A 213 -0.44 19.32 7.48
CA ILE A 213 0.24 19.64 8.74
C ILE A 213 0.72 21.09 8.69
N PRO A 214 0.08 22.05 9.40
CA PRO A 214 0.42 23.48 9.28
C PRO A 214 1.87 23.82 9.62
N GLU A 215 2.45 23.15 10.62
CA GLU A 215 3.80 23.39 11.13
C GLU A 215 4.79 22.31 10.68
N TRP A 216 4.58 21.71 9.51
CA TRP A 216 5.42 20.61 9.01
C TRP A 216 6.92 20.98 8.91
N ARG A 217 7.26 22.26 8.72
CA ARG A 217 8.67 22.72 8.68
C ARG A 217 9.41 22.61 10.01
N ASN A 218 8.68 22.59 11.13
CA ASN A 218 9.24 22.36 12.47
C ASN A 218 8.88 20.96 12.99
N SER A 219 8.51 20.04 12.09
CA SER A 219 8.25 18.65 12.44
C SER A 219 9.53 17.83 12.48
N ILE A 220 9.43 16.63 13.06
CA ILE A 220 10.49 15.63 13.08
C ILE A 220 9.92 14.30 12.56
N ILE A 221 10.62 13.67 11.62
CA ILE A 221 10.21 12.38 11.06
C ILE A 221 10.78 11.26 11.92
N VAL A 222 9.95 10.37 12.42
CA VAL A 222 10.33 9.36 13.41
C VAL A 222 10.17 7.96 12.84
N SER A 223 11.20 7.13 12.97
CA SER A 223 11.07 5.70 12.66
C SER A 223 10.66 4.91 13.91
N PRO A 224 9.64 4.04 13.84
CA PRO A 224 9.22 3.23 14.98
C PRO A 224 10.21 2.10 15.32
N ASP A 225 11.13 1.78 14.41
CA ASP A 225 12.18 0.79 14.62
C ASP A 225 13.49 1.17 13.90
N ALA A 226 14.53 0.34 14.06
CA ALA A 226 15.81 0.58 13.40
C ALA A 226 15.82 0.23 11.90
N GLY A 227 14.88 -0.59 11.43
CA GLY A 227 14.78 -1.01 10.03
C GLY A 227 14.28 0.12 9.13
N GLY A 228 13.38 0.95 9.64
CA GLY A 228 12.81 2.09 8.92
C GLY A 228 13.72 3.33 8.79
N ALA A 229 14.95 3.29 9.32
CA ALA A 229 15.88 4.44 9.34
C ALA A 229 16.10 5.07 7.94
N LYS A 230 16.29 4.25 6.91
CA LYS A 230 16.49 4.73 5.53
C LYS A 230 15.27 5.43 4.96
N ARG A 231 14.07 4.99 5.35
CA ARG A 231 12.79 5.55 4.90
C ARG A 231 12.57 6.94 5.49
N VAL A 232 12.77 7.08 6.80
CA VAL A 232 12.56 8.36 7.49
C VAL A 232 13.60 9.40 7.11
N THR A 233 14.86 9.00 6.90
CA THR A 233 15.92 9.89 6.45
C THR A 233 15.64 10.44 5.04
N SER A 234 15.21 9.60 4.10
CA SER A 234 14.80 10.05 2.75
C SER A 234 13.70 11.12 2.80
N ILE A 235 12.66 10.89 3.62
CA ILE A 235 11.54 11.82 3.77
C ILE A 235 12.00 13.11 4.46
N ALA A 236 12.79 12.99 5.52
CA ALA A 236 13.31 14.13 6.29
C ALA A 236 14.20 15.03 5.42
N ASP A 237 15.12 14.44 4.63
CA ASP A 237 15.99 15.17 3.70
C ASP A 237 15.17 15.93 2.64
N ARG A 238 14.13 15.31 2.08
CA ARG A 238 13.25 15.95 1.08
C ARG A 238 12.36 17.05 1.66
N LEU A 239 12.02 16.96 2.95
CA LEU A 239 11.31 18.03 3.67
C LEU A 239 12.26 19.07 4.27
N ASN A 240 13.58 18.79 4.29
CA ASN A 240 14.58 19.58 4.99
C ASN A 240 14.23 19.78 6.48
N VAL A 241 13.91 18.66 7.15
CA VAL A 241 13.61 18.59 8.59
C VAL A 241 14.49 17.53 9.25
N GLU A 242 14.52 17.52 10.58
CA GLU A 242 15.27 16.50 11.33
C GLU A 242 14.53 15.16 11.39
N PHE A 243 15.24 14.10 11.76
CA PHE A 243 14.67 12.77 12.00
C PHE A 243 15.05 12.23 13.38
N ALA A 244 14.21 11.35 13.91
CA ALA A 244 14.48 10.58 15.11
C ALA A 244 14.21 9.09 14.87
N LEU A 245 14.72 8.25 15.76
CA LEU A 245 14.60 6.81 15.66
C LEU A 245 14.26 6.22 17.02
N ILE A 246 13.31 5.30 17.03
CA ILE A 246 12.96 4.51 18.21
C ILE A 246 13.59 3.14 18.07
N HIS A 247 14.36 2.73 19.06
CA HIS A 247 14.92 1.40 19.14
C HIS A 247 14.30 0.64 20.31
N LYS A 248 13.70 -0.52 20.04
CA LYS A 248 13.16 -1.40 21.08
C LYS A 248 14.26 -2.33 21.59
N GLU A 249 14.76 -2.08 22.79
CA GLU A 249 15.63 -3.03 23.50
C GLU A 249 14.78 -4.14 24.11
N ARG A 250 15.08 -5.40 23.77
CA ARG A 250 14.48 -6.57 24.42
C ARG A 250 15.39 -7.06 25.54
N LYS A 251 15.11 -6.68 26.79
CA LYS A 251 15.78 -7.23 27.97
C LYS A 251 15.05 -8.48 28.46
N LYS A 252 15.58 -9.68 28.16
CA LYS A 252 15.08 -11.01 28.60
C LYS A 252 13.58 -11.27 28.36
N ALA A 253 13.14 -12.52 28.53
CA ALA A 253 11.79 -12.96 28.16
C ALA A 253 10.66 -12.47 29.12
N ASN A 254 10.99 -11.78 30.21
CA ASN A 254 10.06 -11.43 31.30
C ASN A 254 10.09 -9.94 31.71
N GLU A 255 10.86 -9.08 31.04
CA GLU A 255 10.80 -7.63 31.29
C GLU A 255 10.10 -6.92 30.12
N VAL A 256 9.36 -5.87 30.44
CA VAL A 256 8.74 -4.99 29.44
C VAL A 256 9.86 -4.37 28.61
N ALA A 257 9.84 -4.60 27.30
CA ALA A 257 10.85 -4.07 26.40
C ALA A 257 10.91 -2.54 26.49
N SER A 258 12.09 -1.99 26.79
CA SER A 258 12.30 -0.54 26.86
C SER A 258 12.53 0.04 25.47
N MET A 259 11.77 1.06 25.11
CA MET A 259 12.00 1.85 23.89
C MET A 259 12.96 3.00 24.19
N VAL A 260 14.04 3.08 23.42
CA VAL A 260 15.03 4.16 23.47
C VAL A 260 14.77 5.08 22.27
N LEU A 261 14.55 6.36 22.54
CA LEU A 261 14.43 7.39 21.51
C LEU A 261 15.80 8.03 21.26
N VAL A 262 16.22 8.08 20.00
CA VAL A 262 17.41 8.79 19.54
C VAL A 262 16.96 9.94 18.64
N GLY A 263 17.24 11.17 19.06
CA GLY A 263 16.78 12.40 18.41
C GLY A 263 15.98 13.27 19.39
N ASP A 264 15.92 14.57 19.13
CA ASP A 264 15.19 15.52 19.97
C ASP A 264 13.81 15.82 19.36
N VAL A 265 12.76 15.50 20.10
CA VAL A 265 11.37 15.64 19.67
C VAL A 265 10.61 16.69 20.48
N LYS A 266 11.30 17.38 21.41
CA LYS A 266 10.66 18.29 22.37
C LYS A 266 10.07 19.49 21.64
N GLU A 267 8.82 19.82 22.00
CA GLU A 267 8.05 20.96 21.45
C GLU A 267 7.90 20.94 19.92
N ARG A 268 8.03 19.75 19.31
CA ARG A 268 7.91 19.54 17.86
C ARG A 268 6.76 18.60 17.52
N ILE A 269 6.26 18.69 16.30
CA ILE A 269 5.31 17.71 15.75
C ILE A 269 6.10 16.47 15.35
N ALA A 270 5.78 15.32 15.95
CA ALA A 270 6.41 14.05 15.59
C ALA A 270 5.55 13.31 14.56
N ILE A 271 6.16 12.90 13.45
CA ILE A 271 5.50 12.15 12.38
C ILE A 271 6.13 10.77 12.31
N LEU A 272 5.47 9.77 12.87
CA LEU A 272 5.87 8.36 12.73
C LEU A 272 5.65 7.91 11.31
N VAL A 273 6.69 7.35 10.66
CA VAL A 273 6.57 6.79 9.31
C VAL A 273 7.04 5.35 9.28
N ASP A 274 6.18 4.48 8.76
CA ASP A 274 6.50 3.06 8.55
C ASP A 274 5.94 2.55 7.21
N ASP A 275 6.41 1.42 6.70
CA ASP A 275 5.85 0.83 5.48
C ASP A 275 4.49 0.21 5.76
N MET A 276 4.32 -0.47 6.90
CA MET A 276 3.07 -1.15 7.20
C MET A 276 2.84 -1.31 8.70
N ALA A 277 1.59 -1.13 9.14
CA ALA A 277 1.18 -1.49 10.49
C ALA A 277 0.09 -2.57 10.50
N ASP A 278 0.26 -3.52 11.41
CA ASP A 278 -0.62 -4.67 11.55
C ASP A 278 -1.48 -4.54 12.83
N THR A 279 -1.02 -5.07 13.97
CA THR A 279 -1.76 -4.93 15.25
C THR A 279 -1.59 -3.58 15.93
N CYS A 280 -0.83 -2.66 15.32
CA CYS A 280 -0.49 -1.32 15.81
C CYS A 280 0.20 -1.21 17.19
N GLY A 281 0.63 -2.32 17.81
CA GLY A 281 1.24 -2.27 19.15
C GLY A 281 2.53 -1.43 19.18
N THR A 282 3.44 -1.66 18.23
CA THR A 282 4.70 -0.90 18.15
C THR A 282 4.48 0.59 17.95
N ILE A 283 3.61 0.97 17.00
CA ILE A 283 3.37 2.38 16.68
C ILE A 283 2.64 3.12 17.81
N CYS A 284 1.73 2.46 18.54
CA CYS A 284 1.05 3.06 19.69
C CYS A 284 2.02 3.34 20.84
N HIS A 285 2.88 2.37 21.18
CA HIS A 285 3.91 2.59 22.20
C HIS A 285 4.96 3.64 21.77
N ALA A 286 5.29 3.67 20.47
CA ALA A 286 6.13 4.73 19.93
C ALA A 286 5.49 6.11 20.11
N ALA A 287 4.17 6.23 19.88
CA ALA A 287 3.43 7.47 20.07
C ALA A 287 3.43 7.91 21.54
N GLU A 288 3.18 7.00 22.48
CA GLU A 288 3.26 7.25 23.92
C GLU A 288 4.65 7.79 24.31
N LYS A 289 5.72 7.15 23.81
CA LYS A 289 7.10 7.57 24.07
C LYS A 289 7.44 8.95 23.51
N LEU A 290 6.90 9.28 22.34
CA LEU A 290 7.06 10.62 21.75
C LEU A 290 6.35 11.69 22.59
N THR A 291 5.15 11.40 23.09
CA THR A 291 4.43 12.29 23.99
C THR A 291 5.18 12.47 25.32
N GLU A 292 5.69 11.39 25.92
CA GLU A 292 6.53 11.44 27.14
C GLU A 292 7.81 12.28 26.95
N ALA A 293 8.40 12.21 25.76
CA ALA A 293 9.58 12.99 25.39
C ALA A 293 9.26 14.46 25.03
N GLY A 294 8.00 14.87 25.08
CA GLY A 294 7.57 16.27 24.92
C GLY A 294 7.16 16.65 23.49
N ALA A 295 6.81 15.70 22.62
CA ALA A 295 6.23 16.02 21.31
C ALA A 295 4.85 16.68 21.44
N THR A 296 4.61 17.75 20.68
CA THR A 296 3.37 18.55 20.75
C THR A 296 2.17 17.80 20.17
N LYS A 297 2.36 17.13 19.03
CA LYS A 297 1.37 16.28 18.36
C LYS A 297 2.07 15.09 17.73
N VAL A 298 1.39 13.96 17.66
CA VAL A 298 1.90 12.74 17.02
C VAL A 298 0.99 12.34 15.86
N TYR A 299 1.59 12.21 14.69
CA TYR A 299 0.96 11.64 13.50
C TYR A 299 1.58 10.26 13.22
N ALA A 300 0.82 9.37 12.60
CA ALA A 300 1.37 8.15 12.01
C ALA A 300 1.04 8.12 10.52
N ILE A 301 2.02 7.82 9.68
CA ILE A 301 1.87 7.64 8.23
C ILE A 301 2.40 6.27 7.87
N LEU A 302 1.57 5.46 7.24
CA LEU A 302 1.87 4.09 6.87
C LEU A 302 1.52 3.90 5.41
N THR A 303 2.35 3.25 4.60
CA THR A 303 1.90 2.92 3.25
C THR A 303 0.77 1.89 3.33
N HIS A 304 0.99 0.75 3.98
CA HIS A 304 0.02 -0.34 4.06
C HIS A 304 -0.62 -0.44 5.46
N GLY A 305 -1.88 -0.01 5.57
CA GLY A 305 -2.68 -0.19 6.78
C GLY A 305 -3.33 -1.58 6.81
N ILE A 306 -2.67 -2.59 7.38
CA ILE A 306 -3.23 -3.94 7.52
C ILE A 306 -4.28 -3.97 8.63
N PHE A 307 -3.99 -3.31 9.75
CA PHE A 307 -4.93 -3.06 10.85
C PHE A 307 -5.72 -4.28 11.36
N SER A 308 -5.05 -5.42 11.55
CA SER A 308 -5.69 -6.63 12.06
C SER A 308 -5.87 -6.64 13.58
N GLY A 309 -6.82 -7.45 14.07
CA GLY A 309 -7.03 -7.70 15.48
C GLY A 309 -7.35 -6.42 16.29
N PRO A 310 -6.59 -6.08 17.34
CA PRO A 310 -6.87 -4.92 18.20
C PRO A 310 -6.42 -3.58 17.62
N ALA A 311 -6.02 -3.51 16.35
CA ALA A 311 -5.42 -2.32 15.76
C ALA A 311 -6.30 -1.07 15.85
N ILE A 312 -7.56 -1.19 15.45
CA ILE A 312 -8.51 -0.06 15.41
C ILE A 312 -8.79 0.49 16.82
N SER A 313 -9.00 -0.39 17.80
CA SER A 313 -9.22 0.04 19.18
C SER A 313 -7.97 0.68 19.79
N ARG A 314 -6.78 0.17 19.48
CA ARG A 314 -5.49 0.77 19.88
C ARG A 314 -5.29 2.16 19.26
N ILE A 315 -5.58 2.34 17.98
CA ILE A 315 -5.47 3.64 17.30
C ILE A 315 -6.44 4.65 17.92
N ASN A 316 -7.69 4.25 18.17
CA ASN A 316 -8.69 5.12 18.80
C ASN A 316 -8.22 5.60 20.19
N ASN A 317 -7.67 4.70 21.00
CA ASN A 317 -7.18 5.02 22.36
C ASN A 317 -5.83 5.74 22.39
N ALA A 318 -5.01 5.63 21.34
CA ALA A 318 -3.68 6.24 21.29
C ALA A 318 -3.73 7.76 21.04
N CYS A 319 -2.64 8.45 21.39
CA CYS A 319 -2.48 9.90 21.28
C CYS A 319 -2.24 10.43 19.84
N PHE A 320 -2.69 9.70 18.82
CA PHE A 320 -2.58 10.16 17.43
C PHE A 320 -3.56 11.28 17.12
N GLU A 321 -3.05 12.34 16.49
CA GLU A 321 -3.87 13.38 15.85
C GLU A 321 -4.55 12.81 14.59
N ALA A 322 -3.79 12.11 13.76
CA ALA A 322 -4.30 11.35 12.62
C ALA A 322 -3.38 10.15 12.31
N VAL A 323 -4.00 9.11 11.75
CA VAL A 323 -3.30 7.94 11.18
C VAL A 323 -3.58 7.93 9.69
N VAL A 324 -2.55 8.14 8.88
CA VAL A 324 -2.64 8.25 7.44
C VAL A 324 -2.17 6.96 6.81
N VAL A 325 -2.98 6.41 5.92
CA VAL A 325 -2.66 5.19 5.18
C VAL A 325 -2.92 5.36 3.69
N THR A 326 -2.38 4.50 2.84
CA THR A 326 -2.82 4.45 1.43
C THR A 326 -3.98 3.47 1.25
N ASN A 327 -4.70 3.56 0.13
CA ASN A 327 -5.68 2.57 -0.29
C ASN A 327 -5.06 1.34 -0.98
N THR A 328 -3.79 1.00 -0.74
CA THR A 328 -3.20 -0.29 -1.18
C THR A 328 -3.91 -1.51 -0.57
N ILE A 329 -4.54 -1.30 0.59
CA ILE A 329 -5.44 -2.25 1.28
C ILE A 329 -6.78 -1.51 1.48
N PRO A 330 -7.94 -2.16 1.34
CA PRO A 330 -9.23 -1.52 1.59
C PRO A 330 -9.33 -0.89 3.00
N GLN A 331 -9.76 0.37 3.10
CA GLN A 331 -9.84 1.11 4.37
C GLN A 331 -11.25 1.58 4.73
N ASP A 332 -12.25 1.42 3.87
CA ASP A 332 -13.60 1.97 4.08
C ASP A 332 -14.27 1.46 5.37
N GLY A 333 -14.00 0.21 5.75
CA GLY A 333 -14.42 -0.35 7.04
C GLY A 333 -13.71 0.32 8.22
N HIS A 334 -12.37 0.36 8.17
CA HIS A 334 -11.54 0.96 9.22
C HIS A 334 -11.85 2.44 9.45
N MET A 335 -12.11 3.21 8.39
CA MET A 335 -12.44 4.64 8.49
C MET A 335 -13.82 4.90 9.13
N LYS A 336 -14.77 3.96 9.02
CA LYS A 336 -16.06 4.06 9.73
C LYS A 336 -15.91 3.84 11.23
N GLU A 337 -15.00 2.95 11.62
CA GLU A 337 -14.74 2.60 13.01
C GLU A 337 -13.72 3.52 13.71
N CYS A 338 -12.87 4.20 12.93
CA CYS A 338 -11.83 5.10 13.45
C CYS A 338 -11.84 6.44 12.71
N PRO A 339 -12.31 7.52 13.35
CA PRO A 339 -12.36 8.86 12.73
C PRO A 339 -10.97 9.49 12.53
N LYS A 340 -9.93 8.93 13.17
CA LYS A 340 -8.53 9.38 13.03
C LYS A 340 -7.89 8.89 11.73
N ILE A 341 -8.46 7.87 11.08
CA ILE A 341 -7.87 7.30 9.86
C ILE A 341 -8.16 8.20 8.66
N ARG A 342 -7.11 8.54 7.92
CA ARG A 342 -7.16 9.25 6.64
C ARG A 342 -6.53 8.37 5.57
N CYS A 343 -7.11 8.38 4.37
CA CYS A 343 -6.66 7.52 3.28
C CYS A 343 -6.14 8.37 2.11
N ILE A 344 -4.93 8.07 1.66
CA ILE A 344 -4.30 8.62 0.45
C ILE A 344 -4.66 7.69 -0.71
N ASP A 345 -5.28 8.24 -1.75
CA ASP A 345 -5.56 7.50 -2.98
C ASP A 345 -4.29 7.36 -3.83
N VAL A 346 -3.84 6.13 -4.04
CA VAL A 346 -2.69 5.80 -4.90
C VAL A 346 -3.09 5.19 -6.24
N SER A 347 -4.39 5.13 -6.55
CA SER A 347 -4.89 4.59 -7.83
C SER A 347 -4.30 5.30 -9.06
N MET A 348 -4.03 6.61 -8.97
CA MET A 348 -3.38 7.37 -10.04
C MET A 348 -1.94 6.90 -10.30
N MET A 349 -1.21 6.54 -9.25
CA MET A 349 0.17 6.03 -9.39
C MET A 349 0.17 4.67 -10.08
N PHE A 350 -0.74 3.78 -9.71
CA PHE A 350 -0.89 2.48 -10.36
C PHE A 350 -1.40 2.60 -11.80
N ALA A 351 -2.39 3.46 -12.06
CA ALA A 351 -2.89 3.70 -13.41
C ALA A 351 -1.77 4.23 -14.32
N GLU A 352 -1.01 5.22 -13.87
CA GLU A 352 0.09 5.77 -14.65
C GLU A 352 1.24 4.75 -14.83
N ALA A 353 1.52 3.90 -13.83
CA ALA A 353 2.48 2.82 -13.96
C ALA A 353 2.04 1.80 -15.02
N VAL A 354 0.77 1.35 -14.97
CA VAL A 354 0.17 0.45 -15.97
C VAL A 354 0.24 1.07 -17.37
N ARG A 355 -0.15 2.35 -17.51
CA ARG A 355 -0.10 3.08 -18.79
C ARG A 355 1.32 3.13 -19.37
N ARG A 356 2.31 3.46 -18.54
CA ARG A 356 3.72 3.57 -18.95
C ARG A 356 4.30 2.21 -19.32
N THR A 357 4.02 1.17 -18.54
CA THR A 357 4.44 -0.21 -18.81
C THR A 357 3.85 -0.75 -20.11
N HIS A 358 2.61 -0.40 -20.42
CA HIS A 358 1.97 -0.75 -21.69
C HIS A 358 2.63 -0.02 -22.87
N ASN A 359 2.89 1.27 -22.74
CA ASN A 359 3.45 2.11 -23.80
C ASN A 359 4.98 2.03 -23.96
N GLY A 360 5.69 1.32 -23.06
CA GLY A 360 7.16 1.31 -23.02
C GLY A 360 7.78 2.64 -22.56
N GLU A 361 7.04 3.44 -21.79
CA GLU A 361 7.50 4.70 -21.23
C GLU A 361 8.21 4.49 -19.88
N SER A 362 9.02 5.46 -19.45
CA SER A 362 9.76 5.35 -18.19
C SER A 362 8.85 5.44 -16.96
N VAL A 363 8.74 4.34 -16.19
CA VAL A 363 8.03 4.28 -14.91
C VAL A 363 8.78 5.04 -13.80
N SER A 364 10.10 5.20 -13.91
CA SER A 364 10.96 5.83 -12.90
C SER A 364 10.58 7.28 -12.58
N TYR A 365 9.88 7.96 -13.49
CA TYR A 365 9.30 9.29 -13.24
C TYR A 365 8.41 9.32 -11.97
N LEU A 366 7.68 8.23 -11.70
CA LEU A 366 6.75 8.11 -10.58
C LEU A 366 7.44 7.95 -9.23
N PHE A 367 8.74 7.66 -9.20
CA PHE A 367 9.49 7.49 -7.94
C PHE A 367 9.77 8.83 -7.24
N SER A 368 9.69 9.94 -7.98
CA SER A 368 9.96 11.29 -7.46
C SER A 368 8.77 12.24 -7.60
N ASN A 369 7.81 11.93 -8.48
CA ASN A 369 6.71 12.82 -8.80
C ASN A 369 5.36 12.13 -8.62
N VAL A 370 4.39 12.85 -8.07
CA VAL A 370 2.99 12.42 -8.05
C VAL A 370 2.36 12.79 -9.40
N PRO A 371 1.82 11.85 -10.17
CA PRO A 371 1.09 12.14 -11.40
C PRO A 371 -0.19 12.93 -11.09
N TYR A 372 -0.53 13.91 -11.95
CA TYR A 372 -1.68 14.81 -11.80
C TYR A 372 -2.90 14.34 -12.57
#